data_AF-A0A1H7R1E3-F1
#
_entry.id   AF-A0A1H7R1E3-F1
#
_cell.length_a   1.000
_cell.length_b   1.000
_cell.length_c   1.000
_cell.angle_alpha   90.00
_cell.angle_beta   90.00
_cell.angle_gamma   90.00
#
_symmetry.space_group_name_H-M   'P 1'
#
loop_
_entity.id
_entity.type
_entity.pdbx_description
1 polymer ?
#
loop_
_entity_poly.entity_id
_entity_poly.type
_entity_poly.pdbx_seq_one_letter_code
_entity_poly.pdbx_strand_id
1 'polypeptide(L)'
;MILVTIGVVGFVGLTVFGISIMGTKTDAEYFEKQKTITAESNQKRTLYSYGLDTLNWEDYVLKRKVNMILRKTERDSTITFRLFDIKDTLDNYGFTQYVKHDKSIYIVGEKHKIIKQNKYLNTEISNIAFDLYDAVEPPTDWNGSFLFNKEYGVLNIEAWSAGRKIFILPTNYKSDVKSELLDKKINTKENER
;
A
#
# COMPACT_ATOMS: atom_id res chain seq x y z
N MET A 1 -72.62 -32.38 -12.64
CA MET A 1 -71.99 -31.74 -11.46
C MET A 1 -70.51 -32.11 -11.41
N ILE A 2 -69.78 -31.64 -12.41
CA ILE A 2 -68.32 -31.62 -12.51
C ILE A 2 -68.07 -30.13 -12.66
N LEU A 3 -67.52 -29.42 -11.65
CA LEU A 3 -66.95 -28.05 -11.77
C LEU A 3 -66.61 -27.35 -10.43
N VAL A 4 -66.17 -28.05 -9.37
CA VAL A 4 -65.76 -27.33 -8.13
C VAL A 4 -64.36 -27.68 -7.60
N THR A 5 -63.67 -28.71 -8.09
CA THR A 5 -62.45 -29.18 -7.41
C THR A 5 -61.15 -29.06 -8.20
N ILE A 6 -61.08 -28.16 -9.19
CA ILE A 6 -59.82 -27.84 -9.92
C ILE A 6 -59.39 -26.37 -9.70
N GLY A 7 -60.16 -25.58 -8.94
CA GLY A 7 -59.89 -24.15 -8.71
C GLY A 7 -58.88 -23.82 -7.60
N VAL A 8 -58.44 -24.77 -6.78
CA VAL A 8 -57.63 -24.47 -5.57
C VAL A 8 -56.16 -24.89 -5.70
N VAL A 9 -55.82 -25.81 -6.60
CA VAL A 9 -54.42 -26.25 -6.78
C VAL A 9 -53.62 -25.30 -7.70
N GLY A 10 -54.30 -24.50 -8.53
CA GLY A 10 -53.65 -23.51 -9.41
C GLY A 10 -53.19 -22.22 -8.73
N PHE A 11 -53.65 -21.92 -7.51
CA PHE A 11 -53.35 -20.63 -6.85
C PHE A 11 -52.22 -20.73 -5.81
N VAL A 12 -51.96 -21.91 -5.25
CA VAL A 12 -50.84 -22.13 -4.31
C VAL A 12 -49.51 -22.34 -5.04
N GLY A 13 -49.54 -22.86 -6.28
CA GLY A 13 -48.35 -22.98 -7.12
C GLY A 13 -47.79 -21.64 -7.62
N LEU A 14 -48.64 -20.61 -7.75
CA LEU A 14 -48.25 -19.29 -8.26
C LEU A 14 -47.82 -18.32 -7.15
N THR A 15 -48.23 -18.51 -5.89
CA THR A 15 -47.74 -17.71 -4.76
C THR A 15 -46.38 -18.19 -4.26
N VAL A 16 -46.06 -19.49 -4.38
CA VAL A 16 -44.71 -20.00 -4.01
C VAL A 16 -43.67 -19.68 -5.09
N PHE A 17 -44.04 -19.61 -6.38
CA PHE A 17 -43.12 -19.15 -7.44
C PHE A 17 -43.08 -17.62 -7.61
N GLY A 18 -44.12 -16.89 -7.18
CA GLY A 18 -44.18 -15.42 -7.24
C GLY A 18 -43.42 -14.68 -6.15
N ILE A 19 -43.07 -15.34 -5.04
CA ILE A 19 -42.28 -14.74 -3.93
C ILE A 19 -40.78 -15.03 -4.09
N SER A 20 -40.37 -15.98 -4.96
CA SER A 20 -38.94 -16.32 -5.14
C SER A 20 -38.20 -15.55 -6.25
N ILE A 21 -38.83 -14.57 -6.92
CA ILE A 21 -38.16 -13.79 -8.00
C ILE A 21 -38.05 -12.29 -7.65
N MET A 22 -38.46 -11.87 -6.45
CA MET A 22 -38.45 -10.45 -6.05
C MET A 22 -37.66 -10.16 -4.76
N GLY A 23 -36.72 -11.03 -4.38
CA GLY A 23 -36.05 -10.95 -3.08
C GLY A 23 -34.59 -11.41 -2.98
N THR A 24 -33.80 -11.48 -4.06
CA THR A 24 -32.35 -11.73 -3.94
C THR A 24 -31.46 -10.96 -4.91
N LYS A 25 -32.00 -9.99 -5.67
CA LYS A 25 -31.16 -9.04 -6.43
C LYS A 25 -30.65 -7.84 -5.63
N THR A 26 -30.92 -7.77 -4.33
CA THR A 26 -30.65 -6.56 -3.52
C THR A 26 -29.79 -6.77 -2.29
N ASP A 27 -29.20 -7.94 -2.08
CA ASP A 27 -28.22 -8.11 -1.00
C ASP A 27 -26.81 -8.22 -1.58
N ALA A 28 -26.59 -9.06 -2.59
CA ALA A 28 -25.28 -9.14 -3.24
C ALA A 28 -24.89 -7.83 -3.95
N GLU A 29 -25.79 -7.20 -4.72
CA GLU A 29 -25.53 -5.89 -5.37
C GLU A 29 -25.46 -4.72 -4.36
N TYR A 30 -25.97 -4.90 -3.13
CA TYR A 30 -25.99 -3.87 -2.07
C TYR A 30 -24.85 -4.02 -1.06
N PHE A 31 -24.30 -5.23 -0.91
CA PHE A 31 -23.00 -5.49 -0.27
C PHE A 31 -21.82 -5.30 -1.24
N GLU A 32 -22.05 -5.44 -2.55
CA GLU A 32 -21.13 -4.95 -3.60
C GLU A 32 -21.18 -3.42 -3.77
N LYS A 33 -22.10 -2.74 -3.06
CA LYS A 33 -22.15 -1.27 -2.96
C LYS A 33 -20.93 -0.76 -2.18
N GLN A 34 -19.83 -0.74 -2.91
CA GLN A 34 -18.74 0.19 -2.83
C GLN A 34 -18.08 0.29 -1.45
N LYS A 35 -16.93 -0.39 -1.30
CA LYS A 35 -15.80 0.32 -0.72
C LYS A 35 -15.49 1.48 -1.67
N THR A 36 -16.23 2.57 -1.50
CA THR A 36 -16.19 3.73 -2.38
C THR A 36 -14.76 4.21 -2.44
N ILE A 37 -14.18 4.21 -3.64
CA ILE A 37 -12.91 4.87 -3.84
C ILE A 37 -13.19 6.35 -3.62
N THR A 38 -12.69 6.90 -2.53
CA THR A 38 -12.93 8.30 -2.15
C THR A 38 -11.95 9.23 -2.88
N ALA A 39 -10.77 8.72 -3.23
CA ALA A 39 -9.79 9.44 -4.04
C ALA A 39 -8.85 8.47 -4.76
N GLU A 40 -8.38 8.84 -5.95
CA GLU A 40 -7.30 8.16 -6.63
C GLU A 40 -6.32 9.19 -7.20
N SER A 41 -5.03 8.89 -7.15
CA SER A 41 -3.99 9.71 -7.75
C SER A 41 -2.87 8.85 -8.31
N ASN A 42 -2.23 9.35 -9.37
CA ASN A 42 -1.04 8.74 -9.96
C ASN A 42 0.11 9.74 -9.88
N GLN A 43 1.27 9.26 -9.45
CA GLN A 43 2.46 10.09 -9.28
C GLN A 43 3.67 9.40 -9.90
N LYS A 44 4.45 10.15 -10.68
CA LYS A 44 5.71 9.64 -11.21
C LYS A 44 6.73 9.52 -10.08
N ARG A 45 7.42 8.40 -10.04
CA ARG A 45 8.45 8.07 -9.05
C ARG A 45 9.66 7.44 -9.74
N THR A 46 10.78 7.44 -9.05
CA THR A 46 11.95 6.66 -9.44
C THR A 46 12.33 5.76 -8.27
N LEU A 47 12.37 4.45 -8.54
CA LEU A 47 12.91 3.46 -7.64
C LEU A 47 14.43 3.40 -7.82
N TYR A 48 15.15 3.57 -6.73
CA TYR A 48 16.60 3.37 -6.65
C TYR A 48 16.87 2.16 -5.76
N SER A 49 17.71 1.24 -6.25
CA SER A 49 18.22 0.14 -5.44
C SER A 49 19.73 0.29 -5.31
N TYR A 50 20.17 0.39 -4.06
CA TYR A 50 21.56 0.41 -3.67
C TYR A 50 21.90 -0.90 -2.99
N GLY A 51 23.11 -1.38 -3.22
CA GLY A 51 23.65 -2.55 -2.53
C GLY A 51 25.08 -2.28 -2.13
N LEU A 52 25.56 -2.98 -1.09
CA LEU A 52 26.96 -2.90 -0.69
C LEU A 52 27.88 -3.20 -1.88
N ASP A 53 28.98 -2.46 -1.96
CA ASP A 53 30.07 -2.79 -2.85
C ASP A 53 30.71 -4.10 -2.36
N THR A 54 30.62 -5.15 -3.17
CA THR A 54 31.14 -6.48 -2.82
C THR A 54 32.66 -6.55 -2.83
N LEU A 55 33.33 -5.54 -3.40
CA LEU A 55 34.79 -5.45 -3.44
C LEU A 55 35.35 -4.75 -2.20
N ASN A 56 34.72 -3.64 -1.79
CA ASN A 56 35.24 -2.79 -0.70
C ASN A 56 34.39 -2.86 0.59
N TRP A 57 33.18 -3.41 0.57
CA TRP A 57 32.23 -3.56 1.70
C TRP A 57 31.92 -2.30 2.53
N GLU A 58 32.45 -1.14 2.13
CA GLU A 58 32.37 0.10 2.89
C GLU A 58 31.23 1.00 2.39
N ASP A 59 30.94 0.96 1.08
CA ASP A 59 30.01 1.89 0.43
C ASP A 59 28.81 1.20 -0.22
N TYR A 60 27.67 1.91 -0.21
CA TYR A 60 26.50 1.56 -1.00
C TYR A 60 26.61 2.12 -2.41
N VAL A 61 26.60 1.24 -3.41
CA VAL A 61 26.65 1.63 -4.83
C VAL A 61 25.29 1.41 -5.50
N LEU A 62 24.94 2.30 -6.44
CA LEU A 62 23.69 2.21 -7.18
C LEU A 62 23.71 0.95 -8.06
N LYS A 63 22.79 0.01 -7.80
CA LYS A 63 22.64 -1.23 -8.57
C LYS A 63 21.53 -1.13 -9.60
N ARG A 64 20.45 -0.39 -9.32
CA ARG A 64 19.30 -0.28 -10.22
C ARG A 64 18.60 1.07 -10.09
N LYS A 65 18.11 1.58 -11.22
CA LYS A 65 17.24 2.75 -11.31
C LYS A 65 16.08 2.45 -12.26
N VAL A 66 14.84 2.62 -11.80
CA VAL A 66 13.63 2.36 -12.60
C VAL A 66 12.66 3.52 -12.43
N ASN A 67 12.10 4.03 -13.53
CA ASN A 67 11.03 5.03 -13.47
C ASN A 67 9.68 4.33 -13.38
N MET A 68 8.83 4.82 -12.50
CA MET A 68 7.64 4.13 -12.03
C MET A 68 6.45 5.07 -11.91
N ILE A 69 5.26 4.49 -11.83
CA ILE A 69 4.04 5.18 -11.40
C ILE A 69 3.61 4.60 -10.06
N LEU A 70 3.44 5.48 -9.08
CA LEU A 70 2.74 5.20 -7.85
C LEU A 70 1.27 5.54 -8.04
N ARG A 71 0.39 4.53 -7.98
CA ARG A 71 -1.05 4.74 -7.83
C ARG A 71 -1.41 4.68 -6.36
N LYS A 72 -2.03 5.74 -5.87
CA LYS A 72 -2.62 5.82 -4.53
C LYS A 72 -4.14 5.78 -4.68
N THR A 73 -4.78 4.81 -4.04
CA THR A 73 -6.23 4.64 -4.01
C THR A 73 -6.71 4.70 -2.56
N GLU A 74 -7.53 5.69 -2.23
CA GLU A 74 -8.09 5.89 -0.90
C GLU A 74 -9.52 5.36 -0.82
N ARG A 75 -9.82 4.69 0.29
CA ARG A 75 -11.13 4.16 0.66
C ARG A 75 -11.42 4.52 2.11
N ASP A 76 -12.63 4.25 2.58
CA ASP A 76 -13.06 4.61 3.93
C ASP A 76 -12.13 4.07 5.03
N SER A 77 -11.73 2.80 4.94
CA SER A 77 -10.92 2.14 5.97
C SER A 77 -9.45 1.99 5.63
N THR A 78 -9.05 2.21 4.37
CA THR A 78 -7.70 1.92 3.89
C THR A 78 -7.19 2.90 2.85
N ILE A 79 -5.88 2.98 2.71
CA ILE A 79 -5.19 3.64 1.60
C ILE A 79 -4.28 2.60 0.98
N THR A 80 -4.37 2.41 -0.33
CA THR A 80 -3.56 1.45 -1.08
C THR A 80 -2.57 2.19 -1.96
N PHE A 81 -1.34 1.71 -2.00
CA PHE A 81 -0.22 2.21 -2.78
C PHE A 81 0.29 1.09 -3.67
N ARG A 82 0.25 1.28 -4.99
CA ARG A 82 0.70 0.30 -5.98
C ARG A 82 1.76 0.92 -6.88
N LEU A 83 2.89 0.23 -7.04
CA LEU A 83 4.04 0.67 -7.84
C LEU A 83 4.17 -0.21 -9.08
N PHE A 84 4.07 0.37 -10.27
CA PHE A 84 4.22 -0.34 -11.54
C PHE A 84 5.16 0.42 -12.50
N ASP A 85 5.82 -0.32 -13.40
CA ASP A 85 6.70 0.28 -14.39
C ASP A 85 5.91 1.20 -15.32
N ILE A 86 6.56 2.24 -15.83
CA ILE A 86 6.00 3.11 -16.87
C ILE A 86 5.97 2.38 -18.22
N LYS A 87 6.93 1.49 -18.46
CA LYS A 87 7.08 0.76 -19.73
C LYS A 87 6.24 -0.51 -19.80
N ASP A 88 6.13 -1.23 -18.69
CA ASP A 88 5.35 -2.46 -18.58
C ASP A 88 4.44 -2.41 -17.35
N THR A 89 3.13 -2.28 -17.60
CA THR A 89 2.13 -2.21 -16.53
C THR A 89 1.86 -3.55 -15.84
N LEU A 90 2.33 -4.67 -16.42
CA LEU A 90 2.24 -5.99 -15.80
C LEU A 90 3.32 -6.19 -14.74
N ASP A 91 4.43 -5.45 -14.83
CA ASP A 91 5.51 -5.45 -13.84
C ASP A 91 5.14 -4.59 -12.62
N ASN A 92 4.60 -5.27 -11.60
CA ASN A 92 4.31 -4.67 -10.29
C ASN A 92 5.52 -4.85 -9.35
N TYR A 93 6.08 -3.74 -8.86
CA TYR A 93 7.25 -3.75 -7.98
C TYR A 93 6.90 -3.67 -6.50
N GLY A 94 5.64 -3.36 -6.17
CA GLY A 94 5.29 -3.16 -4.78
C GLY A 94 3.82 -2.86 -4.55
N PHE A 95 3.32 -3.42 -3.46
CA PHE A 95 1.99 -3.16 -2.93
C PHE A 95 2.11 -2.87 -1.44
N THR A 96 1.58 -1.71 -1.03
CA THR A 96 1.46 -1.34 0.38
C THR A 96 0.02 -0.94 0.66
N GLN A 97 -0.54 -1.44 1.76
CA GLN A 97 -1.84 -1.02 2.26
C GLN A 97 -1.67 -0.41 3.64
N TYR A 98 -2.17 0.81 3.83
CA TYR A 98 -2.29 1.46 5.13
C TYR A 98 -3.73 1.31 5.63
N VAL A 99 -3.87 0.85 6.87
CA VAL A 99 -5.15 0.66 7.53
C VAL A 99 -5.41 1.83 8.46
N LYS A 100 -6.47 2.60 8.21
CA LYS A 100 -6.69 3.89 8.88
C LYS A 100 -7.02 3.74 10.38
N HIS A 101 -7.69 2.66 10.76
CA HIS A 101 -8.20 2.48 12.13
C HIS A 101 -7.08 2.19 13.15
N ASP A 102 -6.14 1.29 12.82
CA ASP A 102 -5.05 0.88 13.70
C ASP A 102 -3.69 1.47 13.27
N LYS A 103 -3.67 2.21 12.17
CA LYS A 103 -2.48 2.83 11.57
C LYS A 103 -1.41 1.81 11.16
N SER A 104 -1.76 0.55 10.96
CA SER A 104 -0.82 -0.47 10.48
C SER A 104 -0.58 -0.32 8.99
N ILE A 105 0.60 -0.75 8.53
CA ILE A 105 0.85 -0.99 7.10
C ILE A 105 1.01 -2.48 6.82
N TYR A 106 0.61 -2.88 5.62
CA TYR A 106 0.75 -4.23 5.10
C TYR A 106 1.59 -4.17 3.83
N ILE A 107 2.71 -4.89 3.81
CA ILE A 107 3.62 -4.97 2.67
C ILE A 107 3.73 -6.44 2.28
N VAL A 108 3.33 -6.77 1.05
CA VAL A 108 3.24 -8.17 0.56
C VAL A 108 2.41 -9.08 1.49
N GLY A 109 1.39 -8.51 2.15
CA GLY A 109 0.51 -9.23 3.08
C GLY A 109 0.96 -9.23 4.55
N GLU A 110 2.20 -8.83 4.83
CA GLU A 110 2.75 -8.87 6.20
C GLU A 110 2.47 -7.59 6.97
N LYS A 111 2.05 -7.76 8.23
CA LYS A 111 1.64 -6.63 9.10
C LYS A 111 2.84 -5.95 9.73
N HIS A 112 2.82 -4.61 9.70
CA HIS A 112 3.82 -3.76 10.33
C HIS A 112 3.16 -2.73 11.23
N LYS A 113 3.88 -2.35 12.28
CA LYS A 113 3.47 -1.30 13.22
C LYS A 113 4.51 -0.21 13.31
N ILE A 114 4.05 0.98 13.68
CA ILE A 114 4.92 2.11 13.95
C ILE A 114 5.79 1.77 15.16
N ILE A 115 7.11 1.89 15.01
CA ILE A 115 8.08 1.80 16.10
C ILE A 115 8.64 3.16 16.49
N LYS A 116 8.61 4.15 15.58
CA LYS A 116 9.01 5.53 15.87
C LYS A 116 8.26 6.53 15.00
N GLN A 117 7.65 7.53 15.61
CA GLN A 117 6.97 8.61 14.90
C GLN A 117 7.93 9.71 14.46
N ASN A 118 7.62 10.39 13.36
CA ASN A 118 8.35 11.55 12.84
C ASN A 118 9.86 11.30 12.71
N LYS A 119 10.26 10.12 12.22
CA LYS A 119 11.66 9.70 12.12
C LYS A 119 12.43 10.50 11.06
N TYR A 120 11.78 10.90 9.96
CA TYR A 120 12.42 11.63 8.87
C TYR A 120 11.47 12.67 8.27
N LEU A 121 11.95 13.88 8.00
CA LEU A 121 11.19 14.92 7.30
C LEU A 121 12.08 15.59 6.26
N ASN A 122 11.59 15.60 5.02
CA ASN A 122 12.17 16.38 3.94
C ASN A 122 11.03 16.97 3.09
N THR A 123 10.89 18.29 3.14
CA THR A 123 9.78 19.04 2.53
C THR A 123 9.82 19.04 1.00
N GLU A 124 10.94 18.69 0.38
CA GLU A 124 11.00 18.46 -1.08
C GLU A 124 10.31 17.16 -1.49
N ILE A 125 10.09 16.25 -0.53
CA ILE A 125 9.46 14.93 -0.76
C ILE A 125 8.02 14.92 -0.27
N SER A 126 7.79 15.37 0.98
CA SER A 126 6.49 15.38 1.63
C SER A 126 6.41 16.46 2.69
N ASN A 127 5.25 17.11 2.80
CA ASN A 127 4.98 18.08 3.86
C ASN A 127 4.74 17.42 5.22
N ILE A 128 4.64 16.09 5.27
CA ILE A 128 4.42 15.31 6.48
C ILE A 128 5.65 14.43 6.73
N ALA A 129 6.05 14.32 8.00
CA ALA A 129 7.15 13.46 8.38
C ALA A 129 6.81 11.98 8.14
N PHE A 130 7.85 11.19 7.87
CA PHE A 130 7.80 9.75 7.75
C PHE A 130 8.00 9.11 9.11
N ASP A 131 7.11 8.18 9.44
CA ASP A 131 7.24 7.30 10.59
C ASP A 131 8.06 6.07 10.20
N LEU A 132 8.70 5.45 11.19
CA LEU A 132 9.42 4.20 11.05
C LEU A 132 8.50 3.04 11.44
N TYR A 133 8.35 2.08 10.54
CA TYR A 133 7.56 0.87 10.72
C TYR A 133 8.46 -0.35 10.72
N ASP A 134 8.08 -1.35 11.51
CA ASP A 134 8.73 -2.66 11.51
C ASP A 134 7.69 -3.79 11.51
N ALA A 135 8.09 -4.97 11.03
CA ALA A 135 7.21 -6.12 11.04
C ALA A 135 6.90 -6.55 12.47
N VAL A 136 5.65 -6.98 12.68
CA VAL A 136 5.21 -7.49 13.98
C VAL A 136 5.84 -8.85 14.28
N GLU A 137 5.96 -9.69 13.25
CA GLU A 137 6.52 -11.04 13.33
C GLU A 137 7.51 -11.23 12.16
N PRO A 138 8.73 -10.68 12.24
CA PRO A 138 9.68 -10.74 11.14
C PRO A 138 10.19 -12.18 10.93
N PRO A 139 10.11 -12.72 9.70
CA PRO A 139 10.92 -13.86 9.27
C PRO A 139 12.42 -13.65 9.50
N THR A 140 13.19 -14.74 9.50
CA THR A 140 14.65 -14.69 9.69
C THR A 140 15.37 -13.88 8.60
N ASP A 141 14.84 -13.87 7.38
CA ASP A 141 15.39 -13.18 6.20
C ASP A 141 14.71 -11.84 5.88
N TRP A 142 13.99 -11.30 6.86
CA TRP A 142 13.10 -10.16 6.69
C TRP A 142 13.77 -8.90 6.14
N ASN A 143 12.98 -8.13 5.38
CA ASN A 143 13.34 -6.77 5.00
C ASN A 143 13.18 -5.90 6.26
N GLY A 144 14.26 -5.33 6.79
CA GLY A 144 14.23 -4.41 7.92
C GLY A 144 13.32 -3.19 7.75
N SER A 145 13.45 -2.22 8.65
CA SER A 145 12.42 -1.19 8.84
C SER A 145 12.12 -0.33 7.60
N PHE A 146 10.92 0.28 7.62
CA PHE A 146 10.36 1.06 6.52
C PHE A 146 10.07 2.49 6.95
N LEU A 147 10.38 3.47 6.09
CA LEU A 147 9.89 4.84 6.24
C LEU A 147 8.59 5.02 5.45
N PHE A 148 7.51 5.38 6.14
CA PHE A 148 6.18 5.52 5.54
C PHE A 148 5.43 6.73 6.09
N ASN A 149 4.64 7.38 5.23
CA ASN A 149 3.54 8.22 5.67
C ASN A 149 2.31 8.05 4.76
N LYS A 150 1.13 8.40 5.26
CA LYS A 150 -0.15 8.21 4.56
C LYS A 150 -0.35 9.12 3.34
N GLU A 151 0.44 10.20 3.21
CA GLU A 151 0.33 11.11 2.07
C GLU A 151 1.13 10.57 0.88
N TYR A 152 2.37 10.18 1.14
CA TYR A 152 3.40 9.81 0.19
C TYR A 152 3.45 8.31 -0.13
N GLY A 153 3.19 7.46 0.87
CA GLY A 153 3.47 6.03 0.81
C GLY A 153 4.83 5.67 1.40
N VAL A 154 5.41 4.57 0.92
CA VAL A 154 6.74 4.11 1.34
C VAL A 154 7.83 4.97 0.68
N LEU A 155 8.73 5.50 1.49
CA LEU A 155 9.92 6.23 1.05
C LEU A 155 11.13 5.33 0.94
N ASN A 156 11.38 4.52 1.99
CA ASN A 156 12.57 3.70 2.11
C ASN A 156 12.23 2.30 2.65
N ILE A 157 12.96 1.33 2.14
CA ILE A 157 13.00 -0.05 2.59
C ILE A 157 14.46 -0.40 2.86
N GLU A 158 14.77 -0.87 4.07
CA GLU A 158 16.09 -1.35 4.43
C GLU A 158 16.09 -2.87 4.47
N ALA A 159 16.67 -3.54 3.47
CA ALA A 159 16.77 -5.00 3.47
C ALA A 159 18.11 -5.43 4.11
N TRP A 160 18.09 -5.67 5.43
CA TRP A 160 19.27 -6.08 6.21
C TRP A 160 19.88 -7.38 5.70
N SER A 161 19.07 -8.40 5.39
CA SER A 161 19.53 -9.72 4.94
C SER A 161 20.31 -9.68 3.62
N ALA A 162 20.04 -8.71 2.76
CA ALA A 162 20.66 -8.58 1.44
C ALA A 162 21.68 -7.42 1.35
N GLY A 163 21.88 -6.65 2.42
CA GLY A 163 22.66 -5.42 2.38
C GLY A 163 22.16 -4.45 1.31
N ARG A 164 20.84 -4.36 1.11
CA ARG A 164 20.21 -3.50 0.09
C ARG A 164 19.42 -2.38 0.73
N LYS A 165 19.52 -1.18 0.16
CA LYS A 165 18.65 -0.04 0.48
C LYS A 165 17.84 0.32 -0.76
N ILE A 166 16.53 0.40 -0.61
CA ILE A 166 15.63 0.80 -1.69
C ILE A 166 14.99 2.13 -1.32
N PHE A 167 14.98 3.06 -2.28
CA PHE A 167 14.34 4.36 -2.15
C PHE A 167 13.34 4.56 -3.28
N ILE A 168 12.18 5.13 -2.95
CA ILE A 168 11.16 5.50 -3.92
C ILE A 168 11.02 7.02 -3.83
N LEU A 169 11.60 7.74 -4.79
CA LEU A 169 11.69 9.20 -4.78
C LEU A 169 10.79 9.84 -5.86
N PRO A 170 10.38 11.11 -5.73
CA PRO A 170 9.80 11.86 -6.85
C PRO A 170 10.75 11.88 -8.05
N THR A 171 10.25 12.04 -9.26
CA THR A 171 11.12 12.14 -10.45
C THR A 171 11.92 13.47 -10.53
N ASN A 172 11.52 14.48 -9.76
CA ASN A 172 11.89 15.89 -9.95
C ASN A 172 12.20 16.61 -8.63
N TYR A 173 12.83 15.93 -7.67
CA TYR A 173 13.31 16.53 -6.42
C TYR A 173 14.63 17.30 -6.64
N LYS A 174 14.89 18.32 -5.81
CA LYS A 174 16.02 19.26 -5.98
C LYS A 174 17.21 19.00 -5.05
N SER A 175 17.01 18.41 -3.86
CA SER A 175 18.09 18.17 -2.88
C SER A 175 18.79 16.83 -3.10
N ASP A 176 19.96 16.61 -2.50
CA ASP A 176 20.62 15.29 -2.53
C ASP A 176 20.04 14.32 -1.49
N VAL A 177 18.73 14.09 -1.58
CA VAL A 177 17.96 13.17 -0.73
C VAL A 177 18.59 11.79 -0.67
N LYS A 178 19.20 11.32 -1.76
CA LYS A 178 19.78 9.97 -1.82
C LYS A 178 20.93 9.85 -0.82
N SER A 179 21.81 10.84 -0.77
CA SER A 179 22.92 10.85 0.19
C SER A 179 22.41 10.92 1.63
N GLU A 180 21.39 11.73 1.90
CA GLU A 180 20.74 11.77 3.23
C GLU A 180 20.20 10.40 3.68
N LEU A 181 19.54 9.66 2.77
CA LEU A 181 18.96 8.35 3.07
C LEU A 181 19.99 7.21 3.08
N LEU A 182 21.12 7.40 2.39
CA LEU A 182 22.22 6.44 2.35
C LEU A 182 23.09 6.53 3.60
N ASP A 183 23.30 7.74 4.13
CA ASP A 183 24.13 7.96 5.31
C ASP A 183 23.60 7.15 6.49
N LYS A 184 24.51 6.45 7.18
CA LYS A 184 24.21 5.71 8.41
C LYS A 184 23.83 6.66 9.55
N LYS A 185 24.15 7.96 9.41
CA LYS A 185 23.79 9.04 10.33
C LYS A 185 22.62 9.87 9.79
N ILE A 186 21.43 9.28 9.65
CA ILE A 186 20.21 10.09 9.62
C ILE A 186 20.08 10.71 11.01
N ASN A 187 20.71 11.87 11.17
CA ASN A 187 20.67 12.72 12.34
C ASN A 187 19.22 13.08 12.60
N THR A 188 18.66 12.45 13.63
CA THR A 188 17.65 13.07 14.47
C THR A 188 18.09 14.51 14.69
N LYS A 189 17.27 15.49 14.31
CA LYS A 189 17.33 16.76 15.01
C LYS A 189 17.11 16.39 16.47
N GLU A 190 18.20 16.30 17.22
CA GLU A 190 18.16 16.44 18.67
C GLU A 190 17.48 17.80 18.88
N ASN A 191 16.25 17.74 19.39
CA ASN A 191 15.69 18.88 20.07
C ASN A 191 16.60 19.11 21.28
N GLU A 192 17.63 19.92 21.09
CA GLU A 192 18.34 20.57 22.18
C GLU A 192 17.27 21.35 22.97
N ARG A 193 16.98 20.83 24.16
CA ARG A 193 16.40 21.57 25.27
C ARG A 193 17.51 21.92 26.24
#